data_AF-A0A954W510-F1
#
_entry.id   AF-A0A954W510-F1
#
_cell.length_a   1.000
_cell.length_b   1.000
_cell.length_c   1.000
_cell.angle_alpha   90.00
_cell.angle_beta   90.00
_cell.angle_gamma   90.00
#
_symmetry.space_group_name_H-M   'P 1'
#
loop_
_entity.id
_entity.type
_entity.pdbx_description
1 polymer ?
#
loop_
_entity_poly.entity_id
_entity_poly.type
_entity_poly.pdbx_seq_one_letter_code
_entity_poly.pdbx_strand_id
1 'polypeptide(L)'
;MMLSSPAYRAKRRGVSLMEVLFAIGVTITGLLGVIALIPVAAHYASKGLRADHASTVGTNAISEIELRGMANPNNWMGWSSIPDPRPIGSPKARPGFSPVGLQAGRSYCLDPRFVAYHQIPDLPLPAPYTGSTWYINSRVFPYGLTETSSTPNDRPWMYRMTLRANPAFTSPMTRFQADGIFVSNDELSLDLPDDETLSPVQNLGINGQRRLSDGTLSWFATLVPRMTHDSAYTITNSSGNSHSTLVYDANTLHDDYILSVVVVYGRDVQYPIEPLLSSTSPGDLGTSPDERILDVTSIFGFDGGGGGEVTLQGASETAVELQEGDWLLLGRFVPKVTNNPGILVQRTPYFRWYRVATADDEPTQNGLFWARNATLIGPDW
;
A
#
# COMPACT_ATOMS: atom_id res chain seq x y z
N MET A 1 94.68 26.21 -5.56
CA MET A 1 93.62 26.96 -4.86
C MET A 1 92.31 26.21 -5.08
N MET A 2 91.70 25.71 -3.99
CA MET A 2 90.26 25.43 -3.77
C MET A 2 89.49 24.54 -4.78
N LEU A 3 88.61 23.60 -4.41
CA LEU A 3 88.06 23.05 -3.16
C LEU A 3 87.39 21.72 -3.57
N SER A 4 87.77 20.58 -2.97
CA SER A 4 87.05 19.31 -3.19
C SER A 4 85.77 19.30 -2.35
N SER A 5 84.61 19.24 -3.02
CA SER A 5 83.30 19.20 -2.37
C SER A 5 83.06 17.85 -1.66
N PRO A 6 82.69 17.82 -0.38
CA PRO A 6 82.43 16.57 0.33
C PRO A 6 81.07 15.99 -0.10
N ALA A 7 81.09 14.78 -0.68
CA ALA A 7 79.89 14.02 -0.98
C ALA A 7 79.14 13.66 0.32
N TYR A 8 77.94 14.23 0.51
CA TYR A 8 77.05 13.90 1.61
C TYR A 8 76.61 12.44 1.50
N ARG A 9 77.21 11.56 2.32
CA ARG A 9 76.73 10.18 2.50
C ARG A 9 75.35 10.24 3.14
N ALA A 10 74.31 9.98 2.36
CA ALA A 10 72.97 9.81 2.86
C ALA A 10 72.96 8.66 3.90
N LYS A 11 72.80 9.01 5.18
CA LYS A 11 72.58 8.04 6.26
C LYS A 11 71.31 7.26 5.93
N ARG A 12 71.45 5.97 5.61
CA ARG A 12 70.30 5.06 5.52
C ARG A 12 69.69 4.97 6.91
N ARG A 13 68.49 5.54 7.09
CA ARG A 13 67.69 5.36 8.30
C ARG A 13 67.13 3.94 8.26
N GLY A 14 67.45 3.13 9.27
CA GLY A 14 66.82 1.83 9.44
C GLY A 14 65.38 2.03 9.90
N VAL A 15 64.44 1.32 9.28
CA VAL A 15 63.03 1.27 9.70
C VAL A 15 62.95 0.39 10.95
N SER A 16 62.29 0.86 12.01
CA SER A 16 62.18 0.05 13.23
C SER A 16 61.08 -1.01 13.10
N LEU A 17 61.26 -2.16 13.75
CA LEU A 17 60.25 -3.23 13.77
C LEU A 17 58.92 -2.75 14.36
N MET A 18 58.97 -1.82 15.33
CA MET A 18 57.78 -1.19 15.91
C MET A 18 57.01 -0.35 14.87
N GLU A 19 57.72 0.36 14.00
CA GLU A 19 57.13 1.19 12.94
C GLU A 19 56.42 0.33 11.89
N VAL A 20 56.99 -0.84 11.56
CA VAL A 20 56.38 -1.83 10.66
C VAL A 20 55.13 -2.46 11.30
N LEU A 21 55.20 -2.85 12.57
CA LEU A 21 54.05 -3.42 13.27
C LEU A 21 52.90 -2.42 13.41
N PHE A 22 53.21 -1.16 13.71
CA PHE A 22 52.20 -0.10 13.77
C PHE A 22 51.57 0.13 12.40
N ALA A 23 52.38 0.17 11.33
CA ALA A 23 51.87 0.28 9.96
C ALA A 23 50.94 -0.88 9.60
N ILE A 24 51.33 -2.13 9.91
CA ILE A 24 50.49 -3.30 9.67
C ILE A 24 49.19 -3.20 10.48
N GLY A 25 49.25 -2.84 11.77
CA GLY A 25 48.07 -2.67 12.61
C GLY A 25 47.08 -1.63 12.08
N VAL A 26 47.58 -0.48 11.61
CA VAL A 26 46.76 0.57 10.98
C VAL A 26 46.17 0.09 9.65
N THR A 27 46.94 -0.63 8.83
CA THR A 27 46.41 -1.16 7.56
C THR A 27 45.34 -2.24 7.75
N ILE A 28 45.50 -3.12 8.74
CA ILE A 28 44.51 -4.17 9.04
C ILE A 28 43.21 -3.55 9.58
N THR A 29 43.31 -2.58 10.50
CA THR A 29 42.12 -1.88 11.02
C THR A 29 41.41 -1.09 9.94
N GLY A 30 42.16 -0.42 9.05
CA GLY A 30 41.59 0.25 7.87
C GLY A 30 40.89 -0.71 6.91
N LEU A 31 41.53 -1.84 6.59
CA LEU A 31 40.94 -2.85 5.70
C LEU A 31 39.68 -3.49 6.29
N LEU A 32 39.70 -3.81 7.60
CA LEU A 32 38.56 -4.39 8.29
C LEU A 32 37.38 -3.40 8.35
N GLY A 33 37.67 -2.11 8.52
CA GLY A 33 36.65 -1.05 8.42
C GLY A 33 36.00 -0.97 7.04
N VAL A 34 36.79 -1.07 5.95
CA VAL A 34 36.25 -1.10 4.58
C VAL A 34 35.40 -2.34 4.34
N ILE A 35 35.88 -3.52 4.76
CA ILE A 35 35.14 -4.78 4.60
C ILE A 35 33.77 -4.73 5.31
N ALA A 36 33.71 -4.11 6.50
CA ALA A 36 32.46 -3.95 7.24
C ALA A 36 31.44 -3.02 6.54
N LEU A 37 31.90 -2.08 5.69
CA LEU A 37 31.03 -1.14 4.98
C LEU A 37 30.43 -1.71 3.69
N ILE A 38 31.05 -2.74 3.09
CA ILE A 38 30.59 -3.31 1.81
C ILE A 38 29.13 -3.82 1.87
N PRO A 39 28.71 -4.61 2.87
CA PRO A 39 27.33 -5.10 2.93
C PRO A 39 26.31 -3.97 3.10
N VAL A 40 26.66 -2.95 3.89
CA VAL A 40 25.82 -1.78 4.13
C VAL A 40 25.64 -0.99 2.84
N ALA A 41 26.73 -0.75 2.10
CA ALA A 41 26.68 -0.08 0.81
C ALA A 41 25.85 -0.87 -0.22
N ALA A 42 26.01 -2.20 -0.28
CA ALA A 42 25.23 -3.07 -1.16
C ALA A 42 23.72 -3.03 -0.82
N HIS A 43 23.38 -3.03 0.48
CA HIS A 43 22.00 -2.90 0.93
C HIS A 43 21.36 -1.58 0.47
N TYR A 44 22.04 -0.44 0.70
CA TYR A 44 21.55 0.86 0.27
C TYR A 44 21.47 1.01 -1.25
N ALA A 45 22.45 0.46 -1.99
CA ALA A 45 22.42 0.44 -3.45
C ALA A 45 21.21 -0.36 -3.96
N SER A 46 20.93 -1.53 -3.36
CA SER A 46 19.77 -2.34 -3.71
C SER A 46 18.45 -1.64 -3.41
N LYS A 47 18.36 -0.94 -2.26
CA LYS A 47 17.19 -0.12 -1.91
C LYS A 47 16.97 1.03 -2.91
N GLY A 48 18.05 1.68 -3.35
CA GLY A 48 18.02 2.71 -4.39
C GLY A 48 17.51 2.18 -5.73
N LEU A 49 18.08 1.08 -6.21
CA LEU A 49 17.65 0.43 -7.46
C LEU A 49 16.17 0.04 -7.43
N ARG A 50 15.69 -0.53 -6.31
CA ARG A 50 14.26 -0.85 -6.13
C ARG A 50 13.38 0.39 -6.21
N ALA A 51 13.79 1.50 -5.62
CA ALA A 51 13.04 2.76 -5.68
C ALA A 51 12.99 3.32 -7.11
N ASP A 52 14.11 3.27 -7.85
CA ASP A 52 14.18 3.70 -9.24
C ASP A 52 13.29 2.84 -10.16
N HIS A 53 13.31 1.51 -9.93
CA HIS A 53 12.45 0.57 -10.64
C HIS A 53 10.97 0.83 -10.32
N ALA A 54 10.62 1.04 -9.05
CA ALA A 54 9.26 1.34 -8.64
C ALA A 54 8.75 2.65 -9.28
N SER A 55 9.59 3.68 -9.39
CA SER A 55 9.26 4.93 -10.09
C SER A 55 8.97 4.70 -11.59
N THR A 56 9.79 3.87 -12.24
CA THR A 56 9.60 3.50 -13.65
C THR A 56 8.29 2.73 -13.85
N VAL A 57 8.02 1.73 -12.98
CA VAL A 57 6.77 0.96 -12.99
C VAL A 57 5.56 1.88 -12.77
N GLY A 58 5.63 2.83 -11.85
CA GLY A 58 4.55 3.79 -11.61
C GLY A 58 4.24 4.65 -12.83
N THR A 59 5.26 5.14 -13.53
CA THR A 59 5.09 5.94 -14.76
C THR A 59 4.48 5.10 -15.89
N ASN A 60 4.95 3.87 -16.05
CA ASN A 60 4.42 2.93 -17.04
C ASN A 60 2.96 2.56 -16.72
N ALA A 61 2.62 2.36 -15.45
CA ALA A 61 1.28 2.05 -15.01
C ALA A 61 0.27 3.17 -15.35
N ILE A 62 0.64 4.44 -15.19
CA ILE A 62 -0.19 5.57 -15.63
C ILE A 62 -0.45 5.49 -17.13
N SER A 63 0.60 5.24 -17.93
CA SER A 63 0.47 5.08 -19.38
C SER A 63 -0.44 3.90 -19.74
N GLU A 64 -0.33 2.77 -19.04
CA GLU A 64 -1.20 1.61 -19.24
C GLU A 64 -2.67 1.91 -18.91
N ILE A 65 -2.93 2.70 -17.85
CA ILE A 65 -4.28 3.14 -17.48
C ILE A 65 -4.91 3.96 -18.62
N GLU A 66 -4.15 4.89 -19.20
CA GLU A 66 -4.62 5.74 -20.30
C GLU A 66 -4.81 4.95 -21.59
N LEU A 67 -3.78 4.19 -22.01
CA LEU A 67 -3.78 3.46 -23.28
C LEU A 67 -4.87 2.39 -23.35
N ARG A 68 -5.18 1.73 -22.23
CA ARG A 68 -6.23 0.70 -22.17
C ARG A 68 -7.60 1.25 -21.79
N GLY A 69 -7.71 2.57 -21.56
CA GLY A 69 -8.93 3.18 -21.07
C GLY A 69 -9.38 2.57 -19.74
N MET A 70 -8.44 2.20 -18.86
CA MET A 70 -8.77 1.68 -17.53
C MET A 70 -9.43 2.74 -16.66
N ALA A 71 -9.26 4.03 -16.96
CA ALA A 71 -9.97 5.11 -16.29
C ALA A 71 -11.46 5.19 -16.67
N ASN A 72 -11.89 4.51 -17.76
CA ASN A 72 -13.28 4.52 -18.18
C ASN A 72 -14.13 3.63 -17.26
N PRO A 73 -15.11 4.20 -16.52
CA PRO A 73 -15.91 3.43 -15.57
C PRO A 73 -16.73 2.31 -16.20
N ASN A 74 -17.03 2.40 -17.50
CA ASN A 74 -17.73 1.33 -18.21
C ASN A 74 -16.91 0.03 -18.24
N ASN A 75 -15.59 0.11 -18.10
CA ASN A 75 -14.69 -1.03 -18.04
C ASN A 75 -14.55 -1.61 -16.63
N TRP A 76 -15.08 -0.94 -15.61
CA TRP A 76 -14.94 -1.41 -14.23
C TRP A 76 -16.01 -2.42 -13.90
N MET A 77 -15.63 -3.39 -13.09
CA MET A 77 -16.55 -4.35 -12.53
C MET A 77 -16.25 -4.56 -11.07
N GLY A 78 -17.33 -4.59 -10.31
CA GLY A 78 -17.30 -4.86 -8.90
C GLY A 78 -18.00 -6.19 -8.65
N TRP A 79 -17.72 -6.74 -7.50
CA TRP A 79 -18.46 -7.88 -7.02
C TRP A 79 -19.88 -7.44 -6.64
N SER A 80 -20.90 -8.05 -7.23
CA SER A 80 -22.30 -7.81 -6.88
C SER A 80 -22.84 -8.99 -6.07
N SER A 81 -23.34 -8.74 -4.86
CA SER A 81 -24.18 -9.70 -4.12
C SER A 81 -25.64 -9.63 -4.51
N ILE A 82 -26.05 -8.71 -5.40
CA ILE A 82 -27.48 -8.54 -5.68
C ILE A 82 -27.99 -9.89 -6.19
N PRO A 83 -28.91 -10.56 -5.45
CA PRO A 83 -29.61 -11.71 -5.98
C PRO A 83 -30.33 -11.17 -7.20
N ASP A 84 -29.95 -11.65 -8.37
CA ASP A 84 -30.66 -11.32 -9.60
C ASP A 84 -32.17 -11.44 -9.34
N PRO A 85 -32.98 -10.42 -9.64
CA PRO A 85 -34.43 -10.44 -9.37
C PRO A 85 -35.19 -11.52 -10.16
N ARG A 86 -34.47 -12.37 -10.92
CA ARG A 86 -35.02 -13.54 -11.59
C ARG A 86 -35.79 -14.45 -10.60
N PRO A 87 -36.96 -14.98 -11.02
CA PRO A 87 -37.82 -15.82 -10.20
C PRO A 87 -37.10 -17.03 -9.62
N ILE A 88 -37.46 -17.36 -8.37
CA ILE A 88 -37.07 -18.56 -7.63
C ILE A 88 -37.34 -19.79 -8.52
N GLY A 89 -36.28 -20.41 -9.04
CA GLY A 89 -36.35 -21.52 -10.00
C GLY A 89 -35.37 -21.40 -11.18
N SER A 90 -34.84 -20.21 -11.43
CA SER A 90 -33.66 -20.04 -12.31
C SER A 90 -32.42 -20.61 -11.61
N PRO A 91 -31.46 -21.25 -12.33
CA PRO A 91 -30.21 -21.70 -11.71
C PRO A 91 -29.60 -20.52 -10.97
N LYS A 92 -29.43 -20.66 -9.65
CA LYS A 92 -28.99 -19.61 -8.71
C LYS A 92 -28.00 -18.69 -9.41
N ALA A 93 -28.35 -17.41 -9.56
CA ALA A 93 -27.43 -16.42 -10.07
C ALA A 93 -26.15 -16.55 -9.24
N ARG A 94 -25.08 -17.02 -9.88
CA ARG A 94 -23.79 -17.16 -9.22
C ARG A 94 -23.42 -15.75 -8.76
N PRO A 95 -22.93 -15.58 -7.52
CA PRO A 95 -22.22 -14.37 -7.13
C PRO A 95 -21.26 -14.00 -8.27
N GLY A 96 -21.40 -12.78 -8.78
CA GLY A 96 -20.91 -12.45 -10.11
C GLY A 96 -20.46 -11.01 -10.19
N PHE A 97 -19.57 -10.77 -11.14
CA PHE A 97 -19.14 -9.43 -11.49
C PHE A 97 -20.23 -8.74 -12.29
N SER A 98 -20.57 -7.53 -11.87
CA SER A 98 -21.47 -6.64 -12.61
C SER A 98 -20.73 -5.34 -12.91
N PRO A 99 -21.04 -4.69 -14.05
CA PRO A 99 -20.73 -3.27 -14.21
C PRO A 99 -21.26 -2.53 -12.98
N VAL A 100 -20.40 -1.75 -12.33
CA VAL A 100 -20.80 -0.96 -11.17
C VAL A 100 -21.44 0.32 -11.67
N GLY A 101 -22.68 0.57 -11.26
CA GLY A 101 -23.23 1.91 -11.34
C GLY A 101 -22.38 2.82 -10.45
N LEU A 102 -21.51 3.62 -11.06
CA LEU A 102 -20.72 4.57 -10.31
C LEU A 102 -21.64 5.44 -9.45
N GLN A 103 -21.23 5.65 -8.21
CA GLN A 103 -21.85 6.64 -7.37
C GLN A 103 -20.87 7.79 -7.29
N ALA A 104 -21.25 8.92 -7.87
CA ALA A 104 -20.45 10.14 -7.83
C ALA A 104 -20.01 10.45 -6.39
N GLY A 105 -18.72 10.79 -6.26
CA GLY A 105 -18.10 11.08 -4.97
C GLY A 105 -17.72 9.86 -4.14
N ARG A 106 -17.68 8.63 -4.67
CA ARG A 106 -17.14 7.46 -3.95
C ARG A 106 -15.70 7.18 -4.33
N SER A 107 -14.91 6.65 -3.39
CA SER A 107 -13.54 6.21 -3.67
C SER A 107 -13.49 4.75 -4.13
N TYR A 108 -12.58 4.43 -5.04
CA TYR A 108 -12.43 3.11 -5.67
C TYR A 108 -10.97 2.65 -5.70
N CYS A 109 -10.73 1.36 -5.52
CA CYS A 109 -9.43 0.70 -5.70
C CYS A 109 -9.51 -0.20 -6.92
N LEU A 110 -8.79 0.12 -8.00
CA LEU A 110 -8.64 -0.72 -9.17
C LEU A 110 -7.51 -1.73 -8.91
N ASP A 111 -7.90 -2.97 -8.59
CA ASP A 111 -6.96 -4.04 -8.25
C ASP A 111 -7.37 -5.37 -8.92
N PRO A 112 -7.26 -5.48 -10.26
CA PRO A 112 -7.69 -6.67 -10.98
C PRO A 112 -6.92 -7.92 -10.58
N ARG A 113 -5.65 -7.77 -10.17
CA ARG A 113 -4.81 -8.89 -9.72
C ARG A 113 -5.41 -9.50 -8.47
N PHE A 114 -5.58 -8.74 -7.38
CA PHE A 114 -6.18 -9.28 -6.16
C PHE A 114 -7.54 -9.94 -6.43
N VAL A 115 -8.41 -9.26 -7.19
CA VAL A 115 -9.76 -9.76 -7.49
C VAL A 115 -9.74 -11.05 -8.32
N ALA A 116 -8.80 -11.21 -9.25
CA ALA A 116 -8.67 -12.42 -10.06
C ALA A 116 -8.22 -13.64 -9.24
N TYR A 117 -7.42 -13.43 -8.19
CA TYR A 117 -7.00 -14.48 -7.27
C TYR A 117 -8.09 -14.85 -6.24
N HIS A 118 -8.94 -13.89 -5.87
CA HIS A 118 -9.94 -14.03 -4.81
C HIS A 118 -11.39 -13.97 -5.30
N GLN A 119 -11.71 -14.67 -6.40
CA GLN A 119 -13.09 -14.79 -6.93
C GLN A 119 -14.00 -15.68 -6.06
N ILE A 120 -13.80 -15.66 -4.75
CA ILE A 120 -14.49 -16.53 -3.80
C ILE A 120 -15.83 -15.86 -3.43
N PRO A 121 -16.96 -16.59 -3.51
CA PRO A 121 -18.23 -16.14 -2.95
C PRO A 121 -18.07 -15.72 -1.49
N ASP A 122 -18.74 -14.66 -1.04
CA ASP A 122 -18.89 -14.37 0.39
C ASP A 122 -19.43 -15.66 1.08
N LEU A 123 -18.54 -16.44 1.67
CA LEU A 123 -18.92 -17.66 2.39
C LEU A 123 -19.26 -17.25 3.82
N PRO A 124 -20.44 -17.60 4.35
CA PRO A 124 -20.73 -17.44 5.77
C PRO A 124 -19.71 -18.19 6.60
N LEU A 125 -18.97 -17.45 7.43
CA LEU A 125 -18.09 -18.05 8.41
C LEU A 125 -18.92 -18.44 9.65
N PRO A 126 -18.81 -19.67 10.15
CA PRO A 126 -19.38 -20.01 11.45
C PRO A 126 -18.64 -19.23 12.53
N ALA A 127 -19.26 -18.16 13.04
CA ALA A 127 -18.67 -17.35 14.10
C ALA A 127 -18.54 -18.17 15.39
N PRO A 128 -17.34 -18.29 15.99
CA PRO A 128 -17.17 -19.17 17.13
C PRO A 128 -17.90 -18.72 18.41
N TYR A 129 -18.12 -17.43 18.71
CA TYR A 129 -18.51 -17.08 20.09
C TYR A 129 -19.42 -15.87 20.41
N THR A 130 -19.93 -15.06 19.47
CA THR A 130 -20.59 -13.80 19.89
C THR A 130 -21.78 -13.34 19.05
N GLY A 131 -22.71 -14.22 18.63
CA GLY A 131 -23.98 -13.79 18.01
C GLY A 131 -23.86 -12.91 16.75
N SER A 132 -22.65 -12.75 16.23
CA SER A 132 -22.26 -11.87 15.14
C SER A 132 -21.51 -12.70 14.13
N THR A 133 -22.02 -12.74 12.90
CA THR A 133 -21.42 -13.48 11.80
C THR A 133 -20.39 -12.57 11.11
N TRP A 134 -19.14 -12.98 11.08
CA TRP A 134 -18.09 -12.25 10.34
C TRP A 134 -18.02 -12.79 8.91
N TYR A 135 -17.72 -11.91 7.95
CA TYR A 135 -17.42 -12.30 6.58
C TYR A 135 -16.10 -11.73 6.12
N ILE A 136 -15.41 -12.50 5.30
CA ILE A 136 -14.31 -12.01 4.48
C ILE A 136 -14.88 -11.08 3.41
N ASN A 137 -14.39 -9.86 3.35
CA ASN A 137 -14.86 -8.88 2.39
C ASN A 137 -13.80 -8.61 1.31
N SER A 138 -13.76 -9.46 0.29
CA SER A 138 -12.89 -9.30 -0.89
C SER A 138 -13.29 -8.12 -1.80
N ARG A 139 -14.42 -7.46 -1.50
CA ARG A 139 -15.00 -6.37 -2.31
C ARG A 139 -14.48 -5.00 -1.94
N VAL A 140 -13.72 -4.91 -0.85
CA VAL A 140 -13.20 -3.65 -0.34
C VAL A 140 -11.68 -3.72 -0.21
N PHE A 141 -11.09 -2.54 -0.25
CA PHE A 141 -9.70 -2.26 0.06
C PHE A 141 -9.67 -1.39 1.33
N PRO A 142 -8.77 -1.67 2.28
CA PRO A 142 -7.93 -2.87 2.38
C PRO A 142 -8.76 -4.16 2.57
N TYR A 143 -8.16 -5.31 2.31
CA TYR A 143 -8.77 -6.62 2.55
C TYR A 143 -8.87 -6.91 4.05
N GLY A 144 -10.03 -7.37 4.51
CA GLY A 144 -10.20 -7.74 5.91
C GLY A 144 -11.57 -8.32 6.24
N LEU A 145 -11.75 -8.63 7.53
CA LEU A 145 -13.01 -9.12 8.07
C LEU A 145 -14.00 -7.97 8.34
N THR A 146 -15.26 -8.17 7.96
CA THR A 146 -16.37 -7.24 8.25
C THR A 146 -17.45 -7.95 9.07
N GLU A 147 -18.03 -7.26 10.05
CA GLU A 147 -19.07 -7.78 10.93
C GLU A 147 -20.47 -7.70 10.28
N THR A 148 -21.32 -8.72 10.42
CA THR A 148 -22.72 -8.72 9.91
C THR A 148 -23.59 -7.60 10.44
N SER A 149 -23.38 -7.26 11.70
CA SER A 149 -24.17 -6.28 12.46
C SER A 149 -23.69 -4.85 12.20
N SER A 150 -22.43 -4.69 11.75
CA SER A 150 -21.91 -3.40 11.33
C SER A 150 -22.55 -3.04 10.00
N THR A 151 -23.27 -1.93 9.97
CA THR A 151 -23.64 -1.38 8.67
C THR A 151 -22.33 -1.05 7.93
N PRO A 152 -22.25 -1.14 6.59
CA PRO A 152 -21.08 -0.71 5.80
C PRO A 152 -20.60 0.74 6.05
N ASN A 153 -21.22 1.45 6.98
CA ASN A 153 -21.01 2.82 7.39
C ASN A 153 -20.17 2.97 8.67
N ASP A 154 -19.71 1.88 9.29
CA ASP A 154 -18.96 1.97 10.55
C ASP A 154 -17.46 2.18 10.31
N ARG A 155 -16.93 1.78 9.15
CA ARG A 155 -15.54 2.05 8.74
C ARG A 155 -15.44 2.54 7.30
N PRO A 156 -14.53 3.48 7.01
CA PRO A 156 -14.36 4.00 5.66
C PRO A 156 -13.66 2.93 4.80
N TRP A 157 -14.44 2.18 4.02
CA TRP A 157 -13.93 1.18 3.08
C TRP A 157 -13.89 1.71 1.65
N MET A 158 -12.85 1.36 0.91
CA MET A 158 -12.73 1.70 -0.50
C MET A 158 -13.23 0.52 -1.33
N TYR A 159 -14.10 0.75 -2.33
CA TYR A 159 -14.60 -0.37 -3.14
C TYR A 159 -13.50 -0.91 -4.06
N ARG A 160 -13.18 -2.19 -3.93
CA ARG A 160 -12.19 -2.88 -4.76
C ARG A 160 -12.84 -3.41 -6.04
N MET A 161 -12.36 -2.91 -7.17
CA MET A 161 -12.87 -3.17 -8.51
C MET A 161 -11.84 -3.94 -9.33
N THR A 162 -12.32 -4.75 -10.26
CA THR A 162 -11.54 -5.30 -11.36
C THR A 162 -11.94 -4.61 -12.67
N LEU A 163 -11.27 -4.98 -13.75
CA LEU A 163 -11.58 -4.54 -15.11
C LEU A 163 -12.25 -5.66 -15.90
N ARG A 164 -12.90 -5.30 -17.00
CA ARG A 164 -13.38 -6.27 -17.99
C ARG A 164 -12.21 -6.97 -18.68
N ALA A 165 -12.29 -8.29 -18.85
CA ALA A 165 -11.36 -9.06 -19.65
C ALA A 165 -11.41 -8.66 -21.14
N ASN A 166 -12.57 -8.21 -21.60
CA ASN A 166 -12.82 -7.74 -22.95
C ASN A 166 -14.00 -6.76 -22.91
N PRO A 167 -13.92 -5.57 -23.55
CA PRO A 167 -15.00 -4.59 -23.56
C PRO A 167 -16.35 -5.14 -24.06
N ALA A 168 -16.34 -6.16 -24.93
CA ALA A 168 -17.55 -6.79 -25.46
C ALA A 168 -18.23 -7.78 -24.50
N PHE A 169 -17.57 -8.20 -23.42
CA PHE A 169 -18.09 -9.19 -22.48
C PHE A 169 -18.14 -8.64 -21.06
N THR A 170 -19.02 -9.21 -20.22
CA THR A 170 -19.14 -8.85 -18.80
C THR A 170 -18.26 -9.73 -17.90
N SER A 171 -17.19 -10.32 -18.46
CA SER A 171 -16.31 -11.23 -17.74
C SER A 171 -15.16 -10.47 -17.07
N PRO A 172 -14.88 -10.71 -15.78
CA PRO A 172 -13.74 -10.10 -15.07
C PRO A 172 -12.43 -10.46 -15.73
N MET A 173 -11.47 -9.54 -15.62
CA MET A 173 -10.10 -9.76 -15.99
C MET A 173 -9.61 -11.06 -15.36
N THR A 174 -9.08 -11.95 -16.21
CA THR A 174 -8.56 -13.24 -15.77
C THR A 174 -7.21 -13.06 -15.07
N ARG A 175 -6.80 -14.05 -14.26
CA ARG A 175 -5.49 -14.05 -13.60
C ARG A 175 -4.34 -13.80 -14.57
N PHE A 176 -4.32 -14.50 -15.71
CA PHE A 176 -3.28 -14.32 -16.73
C PHE A 176 -3.24 -12.91 -17.31
N GLN A 177 -4.40 -12.29 -17.54
CA GLN A 177 -4.47 -10.92 -18.02
C GLN A 177 -4.03 -9.92 -16.95
N ALA A 178 -4.46 -10.14 -15.70
CA ALA A 178 -4.11 -9.27 -14.58
C ALA A 178 -2.60 -9.33 -14.30
N ASP A 179 -2.01 -10.53 -14.21
CA ASP A 179 -0.56 -10.69 -14.03
C ASP A 179 0.22 -10.12 -15.23
N GLY A 180 -0.29 -10.23 -16.45
CA GLY A 180 0.37 -9.66 -17.64
C GLY A 180 0.42 -8.13 -17.69
N ILE A 181 -0.41 -7.44 -16.91
CA ILE A 181 -0.55 -5.97 -16.94
C ILE A 181 -0.12 -5.32 -15.61
N PHE A 182 -0.50 -5.91 -14.49
CA PHE A 182 -0.32 -5.36 -13.15
C PHE A 182 0.93 -5.87 -12.43
N VAL A 183 1.74 -6.71 -13.09
CA VAL A 183 3.06 -7.14 -12.63
C VAL A 183 4.12 -6.59 -13.57
N SER A 184 5.19 -6.03 -12.99
CA SER A 184 6.32 -5.52 -13.76
C SER A 184 7.07 -6.67 -14.42
N ASN A 185 7.20 -6.59 -15.74
CA ASN A 185 8.01 -7.51 -16.53
C ASN A 185 9.35 -6.91 -16.97
N ASP A 186 9.67 -5.71 -16.49
CA ASP A 186 10.85 -4.94 -16.91
C ASP A 186 12.03 -5.07 -15.93
N GLU A 187 11.85 -5.81 -14.84
CA GLU A 187 12.93 -6.13 -13.92
C GLU A 187 13.89 -7.16 -14.53
N LEU A 188 15.18 -6.94 -14.34
CA LEU A 188 16.22 -7.85 -14.78
C LEU A 188 16.42 -8.91 -13.69
N SER A 189 15.93 -10.14 -13.90
CA SER A 189 16.29 -11.26 -13.03
C SER A 189 17.77 -11.61 -13.26
N LEU A 190 18.56 -11.40 -12.22
CA LEU A 190 19.97 -11.78 -12.16
C LEU A 190 20.10 -12.94 -11.18
N ASP A 191 20.60 -14.07 -11.66
CA ASP A 191 21.02 -15.15 -10.78
C ASP A 191 22.43 -14.81 -10.28
N LEU A 192 22.56 -14.59 -8.97
CA LEU A 192 23.86 -14.45 -8.33
C LEU A 192 24.32 -15.85 -7.93
N PRO A 193 25.41 -16.38 -8.52
CA PRO A 193 25.93 -17.68 -8.12
C PRO A 193 26.33 -17.68 -6.64
N ASP A 194 26.19 -18.83 -5.97
CA ASP A 194 26.65 -19.02 -4.58
C ASP A 194 28.15 -18.70 -4.40
N ASP A 195 28.92 -18.79 -5.49
CA ASP A 195 30.31 -18.36 -5.55
C ASP A 195 30.38 -16.87 -5.92
N GLU A 196 30.69 -16.03 -4.93
CA GLU A 196 30.82 -14.57 -5.06
C GLU A 196 31.93 -14.13 -6.04
N THR A 197 32.80 -15.05 -6.50
CA THR A 197 33.81 -14.77 -7.54
C THR A 197 33.24 -14.82 -8.96
N LEU A 198 32.05 -15.39 -9.13
CA LEU A 198 31.38 -15.49 -10.42
C LEU A 198 30.53 -14.25 -10.71
N SER A 199 30.50 -13.84 -11.97
CA SER A 199 29.66 -12.72 -12.39
C SER A 199 28.17 -13.11 -12.37
N PRO A 200 27.26 -12.18 -12.01
CA PRO A 200 25.83 -12.42 -12.09
C PRO A 200 25.41 -12.83 -13.51
N VAL A 201 24.56 -13.86 -13.60
CA VAL A 201 24.05 -14.36 -14.89
C VAL A 201 22.64 -13.85 -15.10
N GLN A 202 22.38 -13.21 -16.24
CA GLN A 202 21.03 -12.80 -16.59
C GLN A 202 20.17 -14.02 -16.95
N ASN A 203 19.05 -14.16 -16.27
CA ASN A 203 18.08 -15.19 -16.58
C ASN A 203 17.33 -14.86 -17.89
N LEU A 204 17.43 -15.76 -18.86
CA LEU A 204 16.73 -15.66 -20.14
C LEU A 204 15.69 -16.79 -20.23
N GLY A 205 14.52 -16.46 -20.78
CA GLY A 205 13.42 -17.40 -20.97
C GLY A 205 13.76 -18.48 -21.99
N ILE A 206 12.83 -19.42 -22.15
CA ILE A 206 12.94 -20.54 -23.10
C ILE A 206 13.31 -19.98 -24.48
N ASN A 207 14.50 -20.35 -24.98
CA ASN A 207 15.17 -19.91 -26.23
C ASN A 207 16.07 -18.67 -26.15
N GLY A 208 16.35 -18.10 -24.97
CA GLY A 208 17.31 -16.99 -24.85
C GLY A 208 16.81 -15.65 -25.43
N GLN A 209 15.58 -15.60 -25.95
CA GLN A 209 15.07 -14.44 -26.68
C GLN A 209 14.37 -13.41 -25.80
N ARG A 210 13.96 -13.79 -24.58
CA ARG A 210 13.23 -12.91 -23.67
C ARG A 210 13.92 -12.87 -22.33
N ARG A 211 14.11 -11.67 -21.79
CA ARG A 211 14.58 -11.48 -20.40
C ARG A 211 13.52 -12.01 -19.43
N LEU A 212 13.92 -12.80 -18.45
CA LEU A 212 13.03 -13.19 -17.36
C LEU A 212 12.97 -12.04 -16.33
N SER A 213 11.77 -11.75 -15.88
CA SER A 213 11.50 -10.88 -14.74
C SER A 213 10.93 -11.76 -13.63
N ASP A 214 11.40 -11.55 -12.40
CA ASP A 214 10.89 -12.24 -11.23
C ASP A 214 9.50 -11.73 -10.82
N GLY A 215 9.04 -10.62 -11.42
CA GLY A 215 7.73 -10.04 -11.17
C GLY A 215 7.57 -9.54 -9.73
N THR A 216 8.66 -9.09 -9.11
CA THR A 216 8.66 -8.69 -7.70
C THR A 216 7.81 -7.44 -7.47
N LEU A 217 7.79 -6.52 -8.43
CA LEU A 217 6.97 -5.32 -8.38
C LEU A 217 5.61 -5.58 -9.01
N SER A 218 4.56 -5.27 -8.28
CA SER A 218 3.19 -5.19 -8.81
C SER A 218 2.58 -3.85 -8.47
N TRP A 219 1.52 -3.48 -9.16
CA TRP A 219 0.86 -2.21 -8.90
C TRP A 219 -0.66 -2.34 -8.90
N PHE A 220 -1.30 -1.37 -8.27
CA PHE A 220 -2.75 -1.15 -8.32
C PHE A 220 -3.01 0.35 -8.27
N ALA A 221 -4.25 0.77 -8.50
CA ALA A 221 -4.61 2.18 -8.51
C ALA A 221 -5.73 2.48 -7.52
N THR A 222 -5.67 3.64 -6.87
CA THR A 222 -6.76 4.19 -6.08
C THR A 222 -7.27 5.47 -6.72
N LEU A 223 -8.59 5.62 -6.74
CA LEU A 223 -9.32 6.78 -7.26
C LEU A 223 -10.09 7.39 -6.11
N VAL A 224 -9.76 8.62 -5.76
CA VAL A 224 -10.42 9.37 -4.69
C VAL A 224 -11.06 10.61 -5.32
N PRO A 225 -12.34 10.91 -5.05
CA PRO A 225 -12.98 12.08 -5.63
C PRO A 225 -12.24 13.35 -5.19
N ARG A 226 -12.07 14.28 -6.12
CA ARG A 226 -11.58 15.61 -5.77
C ARG A 226 -12.69 16.32 -5.01
N MET A 227 -12.43 16.57 -3.74
CA MET A 227 -13.34 17.29 -2.87
C MET A 227 -13.06 18.79 -2.98
N THR A 228 -13.98 19.54 -3.55
CA THR A 228 -14.04 21.01 -3.40
C THR A 228 -14.94 21.33 -2.21
N HIS A 229 -14.38 22.02 -1.22
CA HIS A 229 -15.19 22.58 -0.14
C HIS A 229 -16.00 23.74 -0.70
N ASP A 230 -17.32 23.60 -0.75
CA ASP A 230 -18.18 24.67 -1.26
C ASP A 230 -18.97 25.37 -0.16
N SER A 231 -19.14 24.79 1.03
CA SER A 231 -19.92 25.44 2.11
C SER A 231 -19.64 24.89 3.52
N ALA A 232 -19.58 25.78 4.51
CA ALA A 232 -19.67 25.41 5.92
C ALA A 232 -21.15 25.25 6.31
N TYR A 233 -21.51 24.11 6.89
CA TYR A 233 -22.87 23.85 7.36
C TYR A 233 -22.92 23.86 8.89
N THR A 234 -23.78 24.70 9.46
CA THR A 234 -23.99 24.71 10.90
C THR A 234 -25.08 23.73 11.27
N ILE A 235 -24.72 22.67 12.00
CA ILE A 235 -25.67 21.72 12.57
C ILE A 235 -26.07 22.23 13.95
N THR A 236 -27.32 22.64 14.11
CA THR A 236 -27.91 22.95 15.42
C THR A 236 -28.65 21.72 15.94
N ASN A 237 -28.24 21.20 17.09
CA ASN A 237 -28.94 20.08 17.71
C ASN A 237 -30.27 20.55 18.35
N SER A 238 -31.11 19.60 18.77
CA SER A 238 -32.41 19.88 19.39
C SER A 238 -32.33 20.62 20.74
N SER A 239 -31.14 20.68 21.36
CA SER A 239 -30.88 21.47 22.56
C SER A 239 -30.31 22.87 22.28
N GLY A 240 -30.22 23.29 21.00
CA GLY A 240 -29.75 24.62 20.59
C GLY A 240 -28.24 24.78 20.47
N ASN A 241 -27.46 23.74 20.77
CA ASN A 241 -26.02 23.75 20.55
C ASN A 241 -25.73 23.64 19.06
N SER A 242 -25.02 24.63 18.54
CA SER A 242 -24.63 24.70 17.12
C SER A 242 -23.17 24.27 16.97
N HIS A 243 -22.92 23.27 16.12
CA HIS A 243 -21.59 22.86 15.71
C HIS A 243 -21.44 23.14 14.20
N SER A 244 -20.50 24.03 13.85
CA SER A 244 -20.17 24.29 12.45
C SER A 244 -19.28 23.15 11.95
N THR A 245 -19.73 22.44 10.93
CA THR A 245 -18.95 21.39 10.29
C THR A 245 -18.86 21.69 8.79
N LEU A 246 -17.69 21.45 8.20
CA LEU A 246 -17.55 21.57 6.75
C LEU A 246 -18.30 20.40 6.12
N VAL A 247 -19.25 20.69 5.24
CA VAL A 247 -20.04 19.66 4.55
C VAL A 247 -19.89 19.82 3.06
N TYR A 248 -19.81 18.69 2.37
CA TYR A 248 -19.76 18.66 0.92
C TYR A 248 -21.18 18.61 0.39
N ASP A 249 -21.48 19.53 -0.53
CA ASP A 249 -22.73 19.52 -1.25
C ASP A 249 -22.75 18.32 -2.20
N ALA A 250 -23.75 17.45 -2.06
CA ALA A 250 -23.95 16.32 -2.94
C ALA A 250 -24.10 16.73 -4.42
N ASN A 251 -24.55 17.96 -4.67
CA ASN A 251 -24.79 18.49 -6.00
C ASN A 251 -23.52 19.06 -6.66
N THR A 252 -22.42 19.22 -5.90
CA THR A 252 -21.11 19.70 -6.40
C THR A 252 -20.05 18.60 -6.45
N LEU A 253 -20.45 17.34 -6.21
CA LEU A 253 -19.58 16.18 -6.45
C LEU A 253 -19.33 16.03 -7.95
N HIS A 254 -18.23 16.59 -8.41
CA HIS A 254 -17.73 16.39 -9.76
C HIS A 254 -17.21 14.95 -9.94
N ASP A 255 -17.32 14.42 -11.15
CA ASP A 255 -16.65 13.17 -11.58
C ASP A 255 -15.14 13.39 -11.81
N ASP A 256 -14.53 14.24 -10.98
CA ASP A 256 -13.10 14.51 -10.98
C ASP A 256 -12.46 13.65 -9.90
N TYR A 257 -11.45 12.86 -10.27
CA TYR A 257 -10.79 11.94 -9.36
C TYR A 257 -9.29 12.19 -9.33
N ILE A 258 -8.71 12.03 -8.14
CA ILE A 258 -7.27 11.93 -7.94
C ILE A 258 -6.91 10.46 -8.10
N LEU A 259 -6.18 10.17 -9.16
CA LEU A 259 -5.57 8.86 -9.41
C LEU A 259 -4.25 8.77 -8.66
N SER A 260 -4.10 7.76 -7.82
CA SER A 260 -2.81 7.37 -7.22
C SER A 260 -2.47 5.96 -7.66
N VAL A 261 -1.27 5.79 -8.23
CA VAL A 261 -0.72 4.47 -8.55
C VAL A 261 0.16 4.03 -7.40
N VAL A 262 -0.12 2.85 -6.87
CA VAL A 262 0.61 2.25 -5.75
C VAL A 262 1.42 1.10 -6.29
N VAL A 263 2.74 1.17 -6.11
CA VAL A 263 3.67 0.11 -6.51
C VAL A 263 4.15 -0.60 -5.26
N VAL A 264 4.02 -1.92 -5.24
CA VAL A 264 4.32 -2.77 -4.09
C VAL A 264 5.36 -3.80 -4.51
N TYR A 265 6.41 -3.91 -3.70
CA TYR A 265 7.46 -4.92 -3.84
C TYR A 265 7.10 -6.17 -3.06
N GLY A 266 7.18 -7.34 -3.69
CA GLY A 266 6.94 -8.63 -3.05
C GLY A 266 5.48 -8.90 -2.68
N ARG A 267 4.51 -8.21 -3.30
CA ARG A 267 3.08 -8.35 -2.96
C ARG A 267 2.56 -9.77 -3.19
N ASP A 268 2.19 -10.45 -2.11
CA ASP A 268 1.54 -11.74 -2.09
C ASP A 268 0.01 -11.60 -2.23
N VAL A 269 -0.45 -11.67 -3.48
CA VAL A 269 -1.88 -11.69 -3.82
C VAL A 269 -2.52 -13.07 -3.66
N GLN A 270 -1.76 -14.10 -3.27
CA GLN A 270 -2.27 -15.45 -3.06
C GLN A 270 -2.56 -15.75 -1.59
N TYR A 271 -2.33 -14.77 -0.70
CA TYR A 271 -2.43 -14.98 0.74
C TYR A 271 -3.72 -15.73 1.10
N PRO A 272 -3.60 -16.97 1.62
CA PRO A 272 -4.75 -17.82 1.82
C PRO A 272 -5.71 -17.19 2.83
N ILE A 273 -7.00 -17.46 2.66
CA ILE A 273 -8.07 -16.89 3.48
C ILE A 273 -8.14 -17.55 4.87
N GLU A 274 -7.67 -18.79 4.98
CA GLU A 274 -7.75 -19.64 6.18
C GLU A 274 -7.07 -19.08 7.45
N PRO A 275 -5.90 -18.39 7.42
CA PRO A 275 -5.28 -17.83 8.62
C PRO A 275 -6.09 -16.72 9.29
N LEU A 276 -6.99 -16.05 8.55
CA LEU A 276 -7.86 -15.02 9.11
C LEU A 276 -8.91 -15.59 10.09
N LEU A 277 -9.12 -16.91 10.05
CA LEU A 277 -10.13 -17.62 10.84
C LEU A 277 -9.64 -18.05 12.23
N SER A 278 -8.33 -17.95 12.49
CA SER A 278 -7.70 -18.35 13.76
C SER A 278 -7.32 -17.18 14.68
N SER A 279 -7.55 -15.93 14.22
CA SER A 279 -7.42 -14.72 15.03
C SER A 279 -8.37 -14.80 16.24
N THR A 280 -7.80 -15.05 17.42
CA THR A 280 -8.52 -15.10 18.70
C THR A 280 -8.47 -13.77 19.45
N SER A 281 -7.79 -12.75 18.90
CA SER A 281 -7.59 -11.47 19.57
C SER A 281 -8.67 -10.46 19.14
N PRO A 282 -9.47 -9.90 20.08
CA PRO A 282 -10.37 -8.79 19.79
C PRO A 282 -9.57 -7.60 19.22
N GLY A 283 -9.72 -7.33 17.92
CA GLY A 283 -9.04 -6.24 17.22
C GLY A 283 -8.12 -6.69 16.08
N ASP A 284 -7.79 -7.99 16.00
CA ASP A 284 -7.10 -8.53 14.84
C ASP A 284 -8.15 -8.83 13.76
N LEU A 285 -8.39 -7.82 12.91
CA LEU A 285 -9.38 -7.85 11.83
C LEU A 285 -9.04 -8.80 10.70
N GLY A 286 -8.05 -9.68 10.88
CA GLY A 286 -7.65 -10.65 9.89
C GLY A 286 -7.24 -9.94 8.61
N THR A 287 -6.06 -9.33 8.63
CA THR A 287 -5.52 -8.62 7.47
C THR A 287 -4.40 -9.43 6.86
N SER A 288 -4.25 -9.39 5.53
CA SER A 288 -3.05 -9.95 4.92
C SER A 288 -1.83 -9.16 5.42
N PRO A 289 -0.65 -9.79 5.58
CA PRO A 289 0.58 -9.09 5.96
C PRO A 289 0.86 -7.85 5.10
N ASP A 290 0.43 -7.89 3.84
CA ASP A 290 0.60 -6.81 2.86
C ASP A 290 -0.46 -5.70 2.94
N GLU A 291 -1.57 -5.90 3.65
CA GLU A 291 -2.69 -4.95 3.72
C GLU A 291 -3.18 -4.80 5.16
N ARG A 292 -2.28 -4.35 6.04
CA ARG A 292 -2.56 -4.13 7.47
C ARG A 292 -3.55 -2.99 7.68
N ILE A 293 -4.50 -3.19 8.60
CA ILE A 293 -5.49 -2.18 8.98
C ILE A 293 -5.20 -1.78 10.43
N LEU A 294 -5.13 -0.47 10.65
CA LEU A 294 -4.89 0.14 11.95
C LEU A 294 -5.99 1.15 12.24
N ASP A 295 -6.38 1.24 13.51
CA ASP A 295 -7.31 2.27 13.97
C ASP A 295 -6.52 3.54 14.36
N VAL A 296 -7.04 4.72 14.00
CA VAL A 296 -6.47 6.01 14.39
C VAL A 296 -7.15 6.47 15.68
N THR A 297 -6.38 6.62 16.75
CA THR A 297 -6.90 7.01 18.07
C THR A 297 -6.74 8.50 18.36
N SER A 298 -5.69 9.11 17.81
CA SER A 298 -5.40 10.53 17.91
C SER A 298 -4.86 11.05 16.58
N ILE A 299 -5.24 12.27 16.23
CA ILE A 299 -4.81 12.95 15.02
C ILE A 299 -4.64 14.45 15.30
N PHE A 300 -3.54 15.03 14.85
CA PHE A 300 -3.21 16.45 15.06
C PHE A 300 -2.44 17.03 13.87
N GLY A 301 -2.64 18.32 13.56
CA GLY A 301 -1.77 19.06 12.63
C GLY A 301 -2.13 19.00 11.14
N PHE A 302 -3.20 18.31 10.74
CA PHE A 302 -3.62 18.13 9.33
C PHE A 302 -4.28 19.37 8.69
N ASP A 303 -4.03 20.55 9.25
CA ASP A 303 -4.53 21.84 8.79
C ASP A 303 -3.34 22.70 8.30
N GLY A 304 -3.13 22.84 6.97
CA GLY A 304 -2.20 23.84 6.42
C GLY A 304 -1.10 23.37 5.46
N GLY A 305 -1.11 22.10 5.04
CA GLY A 305 -0.53 21.62 3.79
C GLY A 305 0.61 20.62 3.94
N GLY A 306 0.90 20.20 5.18
CA GLY A 306 2.16 19.51 5.52
C GLY A 306 2.02 18.07 6.02
N GLY A 307 0.80 17.58 6.26
CA GLY A 307 0.55 16.35 7.00
C GLY A 307 0.34 16.62 8.49
N GLY A 308 0.67 15.68 9.37
CA GLY A 308 0.40 15.81 10.80
C GLY A 308 0.81 14.59 11.61
N GLU A 309 0.51 14.60 12.90
CA GLU A 309 0.82 13.53 13.84
C GLU A 309 -0.39 12.63 14.06
N VAL A 310 -0.16 11.32 14.10
CA VAL A 310 -1.19 10.32 14.38
C VAL A 310 -0.71 9.33 15.44
N THR A 311 -1.66 8.84 16.23
CA THR A 311 -1.46 7.64 17.06
C THR A 311 -2.24 6.49 16.44
N LEU A 312 -1.51 5.48 15.99
CA LEU A 312 -2.04 4.29 15.33
C LEU A 312 -2.14 3.15 16.35
N GLN A 313 -3.21 2.37 16.28
CA GLN A 313 -3.47 1.25 17.17
C GLN A 313 -3.76 -0.03 16.37
N GLY A 314 -3.17 -1.14 16.82
CA GLY A 314 -3.34 -2.46 16.21
C GLY A 314 -3.34 -3.58 17.25
N ALA A 315 -3.66 -4.80 16.80
CA ALA A 315 -3.79 -5.96 17.69
C ALA A 315 -2.46 -6.63 18.05
N SER A 316 -1.41 -6.38 17.28
CA SER A 316 -0.06 -6.92 17.51
C SER A 316 0.99 -5.84 17.34
N GLU A 317 2.16 -6.08 17.93
CA GLU A 317 3.35 -5.24 17.76
C GLU A 317 3.73 -5.11 16.28
N THR A 318 3.70 -6.23 15.55
CA THR A 318 3.97 -6.28 14.11
C THR A 318 2.93 -5.53 13.26
N ALA A 319 1.70 -5.36 13.74
CA ALA A 319 0.68 -4.61 13.01
C ALA A 319 1.03 -3.11 12.95
N VAL A 320 1.59 -2.57 14.03
CA VAL A 320 1.99 -1.16 14.16
C VAL A 320 3.47 -0.92 13.83
N GLU A 321 4.15 -1.93 13.28
CA GLU A 321 5.52 -1.78 12.80
C GLU A 321 5.54 -0.89 11.53
N LEU A 322 6.17 0.27 11.68
CA LEU A 322 6.29 1.32 10.67
C LEU A 322 7.71 1.85 10.66
N GLN A 323 8.19 2.15 9.45
CA GLN A 323 9.50 2.74 9.24
C GLN A 323 9.38 4.10 8.55
N GLU A 324 10.40 4.94 8.71
CA GLU A 324 10.52 6.15 7.92
C GLU A 324 10.50 5.81 6.42
N GLY A 325 9.66 6.53 5.68
CA GLY A 325 9.47 6.36 4.26
C GLY A 325 8.37 5.38 3.85
N ASP A 326 7.77 4.66 4.79
CA ASP A 326 6.58 3.84 4.53
C ASP A 326 5.39 4.68 4.09
N TRP A 327 4.42 4.04 3.43
CA TRP A 327 3.20 4.69 2.96
C TRP A 327 1.97 4.17 3.71
N LEU A 328 1.10 5.11 4.08
CA LEU A 328 -0.17 4.84 4.76
C LEU A 328 -1.31 5.43 3.97
N LEU A 329 -2.43 4.70 3.89
CA LEU A 329 -3.70 5.23 3.40
C LEU A 329 -4.57 5.56 4.60
N LEU A 330 -4.77 6.84 4.88
CA LEU A 330 -5.76 7.23 5.88
C LEU A 330 -7.15 7.23 5.24
N GLY A 331 -8.17 6.86 6.02
CA GLY A 331 -9.57 6.89 5.64
C GLY A 331 -10.42 7.59 6.70
N ARG A 332 -11.38 8.43 6.28
CA ARG A 332 -12.47 8.92 7.15
C ARG A 332 -13.81 8.87 6.45
N PHE A 333 -14.87 9.00 7.25
CA PHE A 333 -16.14 9.42 6.72
C PHE A 333 -16.22 10.94 6.63
N VAL A 334 -16.75 11.36 5.50
CA VAL A 334 -17.05 12.75 5.20
C VAL A 334 -18.58 12.92 5.18
N PRO A 335 -19.12 13.95 5.85
CA PRO A 335 -20.54 14.24 5.80
C PRO A 335 -20.94 14.75 4.40
N LYS A 336 -22.06 14.24 3.87
CA LYS A 336 -22.70 14.69 2.63
C LYS A 336 -24.13 15.15 2.93
N VAL A 337 -24.46 16.40 2.62
CA VAL A 337 -25.86 16.89 2.69
C VAL A 337 -26.64 16.27 1.54
N THR A 338 -27.79 15.69 1.83
CA THR A 338 -28.74 15.28 0.78
C THR A 338 -29.84 16.34 0.64
N ASN A 339 -30.46 16.42 -0.53
CA ASN A 339 -31.49 17.43 -0.86
C ASN A 339 -32.78 17.30 -0.03
N ASN A 340 -32.82 16.43 0.98
CA ASN A 340 -34.00 16.19 1.82
C ASN A 340 -33.75 16.77 3.22
N PRO A 341 -34.30 17.97 3.53
CA PRO A 341 -34.14 18.58 4.84
C PRO A 341 -34.76 17.67 5.91
N GLY A 342 -33.92 17.05 6.75
CA GLY A 342 -34.32 16.13 7.81
C GLY A 342 -33.80 14.70 7.68
N ILE A 343 -33.14 14.34 6.57
CA ILE A 343 -32.53 13.01 6.40
C ILE A 343 -31.04 13.05 6.79
N LEU A 344 -30.65 12.04 7.58
CA LEU A 344 -29.30 11.81 8.08
C LEU A 344 -28.25 12.01 6.99
N VAL A 345 -27.26 12.83 7.32
CA VAL A 345 -26.03 13.07 6.57
C VAL A 345 -25.48 11.75 6.01
N GLN A 346 -25.47 11.60 4.68
CA GLN A 346 -24.86 10.43 4.06
C GLN A 346 -23.36 10.49 4.37
N ARG A 347 -22.79 9.41 4.90
CA ARG A 347 -21.35 9.33 5.17
C ARG A 347 -20.66 8.74 3.95
N THR A 348 -19.75 9.49 3.35
CA THR A 348 -18.97 9.05 2.19
C THR A 348 -17.54 8.78 2.62
N PRO A 349 -16.98 7.59 2.33
CA PRO A 349 -15.60 7.28 2.69
C PRO A 349 -14.61 8.03 1.78
N TYR A 350 -13.67 8.71 2.41
CA TYR A 350 -12.65 9.54 1.79
C TYR A 350 -11.26 9.09 2.23
N PHE A 351 -10.29 9.13 1.31
CA PHE A 351 -8.97 8.56 1.55
C PHE A 351 -7.85 9.46 1.02
N ARG A 352 -6.69 9.45 1.68
CA ARG A 352 -5.46 10.06 1.15
C ARG A 352 -4.24 9.25 1.55
N TRP A 353 -3.29 9.20 0.62
CA TRP A 353 -1.98 8.60 0.85
C TRP A 353 -1.06 9.60 1.57
N TYR A 354 -0.37 9.09 2.58
CA TYR A 354 0.62 9.80 3.38
C TYR A 354 1.91 9.01 3.44
N ARG A 355 3.03 9.73 3.50
CA ARG A 355 4.33 9.14 3.74
C ARG A 355 4.70 9.30 5.21
N VAL A 356 5.20 8.25 5.84
CA VAL A 356 5.74 8.30 7.20
C VAL A 356 7.04 9.10 7.19
N ALA A 357 7.05 10.23 7.89
CA ALA A 357 8.24 11.05 8.11
C ALA A 357 9.10 10.44 9.22
N THR A 358 8.45 10.12 10.33
CA THR A 358 9.06 9.53 11.52
C THR A 358 8.01 8.68 12.22
N ALA A 359 8.47 7.67 12.95
CA ALA A 359 7.66 6.88 13.86
C ALA A 359 8.47 6.67 15.14
N ASP A 360 7.80 6.59 16.29
CA ASP A 360 8.46 6.31 17.57
C ASP A 360 9.26 5.01 17.49
N ASP A 361 10.39 4.91 18.20
CA ASP A 361 11.30 3.76 18.08
C ASP A 361 10.62 2.44 18.47
N GLU A 362 9.82 2.44 19.54
CA GLU A 362 9.17 1.23 20.08
C GLU A 362 7.65 1.40 20.17
N PRO A 363 6.87 0.41 19.69
CA PRO A 363 5.44 0.33 19.97
C PRO A 363 5.14 0.25 21.46
N THR A 364 4.11 0.95 21.91
CA THR A 364 3.64 0.92 23.30
C THR A 364 2.46 -0.03 23.45
N GLN A 365 2.50 -0.95 24.41
CA GLN A 365 1.36 -1.81 24.69
C GLN A 365 0.37 -1.08 25.62
N ASN A 366 -0.88 -0.92 25.16
CA ASN A 366 -1.98 -0.34 25.92
C ASN A 366 -3.13 -1.35 26.05
N GLY A 367 -3.07 -2.15 27.13
CA GLY A 367 -4.04 -3.23 27.37
C GLY A 367 -3.89 -4.36 26.35
N LEU A 368 -4.95 -4.61 25.57
CA LEU A 368 -4.98 -5.65 24.52
C LEU A 368 -4.41 -5.18 23.17
N PHE A 369 -3.98 -3.93 23.07
CA PHE A 369 -3.56 -3.33 21.81
C PHE A 369 -2.15 -2.78 21.88
N TRP A 370 -1.55 -2.64 20.71
CA TRP A 370 -0.28 -1.96 20.51
C TRP A 370 -0.55 -0.61 19.84
N ALA A 371 0.15 0.42 20.29
CA ALA A 371 0.01 1.78 19.78
C ALA A 371 1.37 2.36 19.40
N ARG A 372 1.42 3.14 18.33
CA ARG A 372 2.63 3.83 17.87
C ARG A 372 2.28 5.22 17.35
N ASN A 373 3.06 6.22 17.74
CA ASN A 373 2.94 7.55 17.15
C ASN A 373 3.76 7.62 15.87
N ALA A 374 3.22 8.33 14.89
CA ALA A 374 3.88 8.60 13.63
C ALA A 374 3.62 10.04 13.19
N THR A 375 4.64 10.68 12.64
CA THR A 375 4.50 11.93 11.90
C THR A 375 4.36 11.61 10.43
N LEU A 376 3.33 12.16 9.80
CA LEU A 376 2.96 11.91 8.42
C LEU A 376 3.17 13.17 7.59
N ILE A 377 3.66 12.99 6.36
CA ILE A 377 3.76 14.04 5.35
C ILE A 377 2.78 13.71 4.24
N GLY A 378 1.96 14.68 3.85
CA GLY A 378 1.00 14.50 2.77
C GLY A 378 0.04 15.67 2.61
N PRO A 379 -0.99 15.50 1.79
CA PRO A 379 -1.97 16.54 1.53
C PRO A 379 -2.82 16.83 2.76
N ASP A 380 -3.41 18.03 2.79
CA ASP A 380 -4.42 18.37 3.79
C ASP A 380 -5.68 17.52 3.67
N TRP A 381 -6.42 17.50 4.79
CA TRP A 381 -7.43 16.50 5.05
C TRP A 381 -8.87 16.99 5.06
#